data_AF-A0A7W1DZJ4-F1
#
_entry.id   AF-A0A7W1DZJ4-F1
#
_cell.length_a   1.000
_cell.length_b   1.000
_cell.length_c   1.000
_cell.angle_alpha   90.00
_cell.angle_beta   90.00
_cell.angle_gamma   90.00
#
_symmetry.space_group_name_H-M   'P 1'
#
loop_
_entity.id
_entity.type
_entity.pdbx_description
1 polymer ?
#
loop_
_entity_poly.entity_id
_entity_poly.type
_entity_poly.pdbx_seq_one_letter_code
_entity_poly.pdbx_strand_id
1 'polypeptide(L)'
;MEKTVQGLHEFLERDVIPRHAKSPSTSLDVGCGSGAFARRLQRMGFELTACDRTPPTLPDVNSTAVDLDDDGGSNASSASST
;
A
#
# COMPACT_ATOMS: atom_id res chain seq x y z
N MET A 1 -4.24 -14.66 -7.04
CA MET A 1 -5.68 -14.45 -7.29
C MET A 1 -6.12 -13.25 -6.49
N GLU A 2 -6.86 -12.33 -7.11
CA GLU A 2 -7.38 -11.14 -6.44
C GLU A 2 -8.40 -11.54 -5.37
N LYS A 3 -8.27 -11.02 -4.15
CA LYS A 3 -9.19 -11.28 -3.02
C LYS A 3 -10.17 -10.13 -2.78
N THR A 4 -10.37 -9.26 -3.78
CA THR A 4 -11.24 -8.08 -3.69
C THR A 4 -12.57 -8.32 -4.40
N VAL A 5 -13.53 -7.41 -4.24
CA VAL A 5 -14.77 -7.41 -5.03
C VAL A 5 -14.39 -7.29 -6.51
N GLN A 6 -14.91 -8.21 -7.34
CA GLN A 6 -14.57 -8.25 -8.76
C GLN A 6 -14.82 -6.88 -9.43
N GLY A 7 -13.80 -6.37 -10.13
CA GLY A 7 -13.88 -5.10 -10.85
C GLY A 7 -13.60 -3.86 -9.99
N LEU A 8 -13.32 -4.01 -8.69
CA LEU A 8 -13.01 -2.87 -7.82
C LEU A 8 -11.78 -2.12 -8.31
N HIS A 9 -10.68 -2.82 -8.62
CA HIS A 9 -9.48 -2.16 -9.11
C HIS A 9 -9.69 -1.44 -10.44
N GLU A 10 -10.40 -2.05 -11.40
CA GLU A 10 -10.77 -1.38 -12.66
C GLU A 10 -11.59 -0.11 -12.41
N PHE A 11 -12.55 -0.16 -11.48
CA PHE A 11 -13.34 1.00 -11.12
C PHE A 11 -12.48 2.10 -10.50
N LEU A 12 -11.58 1.76 -9.57
CA LEU A 12 -10.66 2.73 -8.96
C LEU A 12 -9.77 3.38 -10.02
N GLU A 13 -9.20 2.58 -10.91
CA GLU A 13 -8.31 3.02 -11.99
C GLU A 13 -9.00 3.91 -13.01
N ARG A 14 -10.21 3.54 -13.45
CA ARG A 14 -10.94 4.26 -14.50
C ARG A 14 -11.72 5.46 -13.98
N ASP A 15 -12.33 5.34 -12.81
CA ASP A 15 -13.34 6.28 -12.33
C ASP A 15 -12.90 7.12 -11.13
N VAL A 16 -12.12 6.56 -10.20
CA VAL A 16 -11.79 7.29 -8.97
C VAL A 16 -10.49 8.07 -9.15
N ILE A 17 -9.41 7.40 -9.52
CA ILE A 17 -8.07 7.99 -9.58
C ILE A 17 -8.01 9.22 -10.50
N PRO A 18 -8.54 9.20 -11.74
CA PRO A 18 -8.44 10.36 -12.64
C PRO A 18 -9.19 11.60 -12.14
N ARG A 19 -10.17 11.42 -11.24
CA ARG A 19 -10.97 12.52 -10.66
C ARG A 19 -10.34 13.11 -9.41
N HIS A 20 -9.48 12.35 -8.72
CA HIS A 20 -9.05 12.67 -7.36
C HIS A 20 -7.53 12.76 -7.17
N ALA A 21 -6.74 12.14 -8.05
CA ALA A 21 -5.29 12.17 -7.96
C ALA A 21 -4.67 12.96 -9.12
N LYS A 22 -3.65 13.75 -8.82
CA LYS A 22 -2.78 14.34 -9.84
C LYS A 22 -1.71 13.33 -10.20
N SER A 23 -1.53 13.01 -11.48
CA SER A 23 -0.49 12.07 -11.92
C SER A 23 0.68 12.81 -12.59
N PRO A 24 1.94 12.42 -12.33
CA PRO A 24 2.38 11.48 -11.30
C PRO A 24 2.50 12.15 -9.91
N SER A 25 2.13 11.45 -8.84
CA SER A 25 2.30 11.91 -7.45
C SER A 25 2.81 10.81 -6.52
N THR A 26 3.44 11.23 -5.42
CA THR A 26 3.76 10.33 -4.31
C THR A 26 2.48 9.84 -3.65
N SER A 27 2.39 8.54 -3.41
CA SER A 27 1.17 7.84 -2.98
C SER A 27 1.45 6.79 -1.91
N LEU A 28 0.45 6.53 -1.06
CA LEU A 28 0.48 5.52 0.00
C LEU A 28 -0.69 4.55 -0.19
N ASP A 29 -0.41 3.26 -0.34
CA ASP A 29 -1.40 2.17 -0.38
C ASP A 29 -1.49 1.49 0.99
N VAL A 30 -2.56 1.77 1.73
CA VAL A 30 -2.78 1.29 3.11
C VAL A 30 -3.66 0.05 3.10
N GLY A 31 -3.19 -1.03 3.74
CA GLY A 31 -3.87 -2.33 3.67
C GLY A 31 -3.70 -2.97 2.29
N CYS A 32 -2.48 -2.88 1.75
CA CYS A 32 -2.18 -3.27 0.36
C CYS A 32 -2.33 -4.77 0.09
N GLY A 33 -2.45 -5.60 1.14
CA GLY A 33 -2.65 -7.04 1.06
C GLY A 33 -1.61 -7.73 0.18
N SER A 34 -2.06 -8.37 -0.91
CA SER A 34 -1.15 -9.03 -1.87
C SER A 34 -0.36 -8.08 -2.79
N GLY A 35 -0.61 -6.77 -2.69
CA GLY A 35 -0.02 -5.74 -3.54
C GLY A 35 -0.56 -5.73 -4.96
N ALA A 36 -1.74 -6.33 -5.19
CA ALA A 36 -2.38 -6.36 -6.50
C ALA A 36 -2.71 -4.95 -7.01
N PHE A 37 -3.24 -4.10 -6.12
CA PHE A 37 -3.55 -2.71 -6.46
C PHE A 37 -2.29 -1.85 -6.53
N ALA A 38 -1.37 -1.98 -5.58
CA ALA A 38 -0.05 -1.34 -5.62
C ALA A 38 0.67 -1.48 -6.98
N ARG A 39 0.69 -2.69 -7.57
CA ARG A 39 1.25 -2.91 -8.92
C ARG A 39 0.51 -2.16 -10.03
N ARG A 40 -0.80 -1.94 -9.89
CA ARG A 40 -1.57 -1.12 -10.86
C ARG A 40 -1.21 0.35 -10.70
N LEU A 41 -1.18 0.87 -9.48
CA LEU A 41 -0.76 2.25 -9.19
C LEU A 41 0.65 2.55 -9.73
N GLN A 42 1.59 1.62 -9.56
CA GLN A 42 2.94 1.74 -10.12
C GLN A 42 2.93 1.83 -11.66
N ARG A 43 2.12 1.01 -12.34
CA ARG A 43 1.95 1.08 -13.82
C ARG A 43 1.30 2.38 -14.28
N MET A 44 0.48 2.99 -13.44
CA MET A 44 -0.10 4.31 -13.69
C MET A 44 0.89 5.47 -13.45
N GLY A 45 2.12 5.17 -13.03
CA GLY A 45 3.19 6.15 -12.85
C GLY A 45 3.24 6.80 -11.46
N PHE A 46 2.51 6.28 -10.47
CA PHE A 46 2.60 6.77 -9.10
C PHE A 46 3.90 6.29 -8.43
N GLU A 47 4.54 7.20 -7.68
CA GLU A 47 5.62 6.84 -6.76
C GLU A 47 4.98 6.30 -5.48
N LEU A 48 5.15 5.01 -5.21
CA LEU A 48 4.32 4.29 -4.26
C LEU A 48 5.11 3.80 -3.04
N THR A 49 4.54 4.04 -1.87
CA THR A 49 4.80 3.25 -0.66
C THR A 49 3.57 2.39 -0.36
N ALA A 50 3.76 1.13 -0.03
CA ALA A 50 2.69 0.20 0.32
C ALA A 50 2.87 -0.31 1.75
N CYS A 51 1.79 -0.41 2.52
CA CYS A 51 1.83 -0.97 3.87
C CYS A 51 0.68 -1.94 4.13
N ASP A 52 0.98 -2.93 4.98
CA ASP A 52 0.03 -3.92 5.49
C ASP A 52 0.62 -4.53 6.77
N ARG A 53 -0.17 -5.28 7.55
CA ARG A 53 0.37 -6.04 8.69
C ARG A 53 1.41 -7.05 8.21
N THR A 54 1.19 -7.64 7.04
CA THR A 54 2.16 -8.53 6.38
C THR A 54 2.33 -8.07 4.94
N PRO A 55 3.23 -7.10 4.69
CA PRO A 55 3.36 -6.49 3.38
C PRO A 55 3.94 -7.51 2.38
N PRO A 56 3.53 -7.42 1.10
CA PRO A 56 4.08 -8.24 0.04
C PRO A 56 5.47 -7.72 -0.35
N THR A 57 6.34 -8.60 -0.86
CA THR A 57 7.53 -8.14 -1.59
C THR A 57 7.11 -7.71 -2.99
N LEU A 58 7.30 -6.42 -3.30
CA LEU A 58 7.03 -5.84 -4.60
C LEU A 58 8.32 -5.29 -5.20
N PRO A 59 8.65 -5.61 -6.46
CA PRO A 59 9.76 -4.97 -7.14
C PRO A 59 9.46 -3.48 -7.32
N ASP A 60 10.43 -2.65 -7.00
CA ASP A 60 10.41 -1.19 -7.19
C ASP A 60 9.31 -0.42 -6.41
N VAL A 61 8.71 -1.04 -5.39
CA VAL A 61 7.77 -0.38 -4.46
C VAL A 61 8.29 -0.56 -3.04
N ASN A 62 8.46 0.55 -2.32
CA ASN A 62 8.78 0.48 -0.91
C ASN A 62 7.60 -0.14 -0.15
N SER A 63 7.83 -1.26 0.53
CA SER A 63 6.80 -2.01 1.24
C SER A 63 7.19 -2.16 2.70
N THR A 64 6.33 -1.73 3.63
CA THR A 64 6.62 -1.70 5.07
C THR A 64 5.50 -2.32 5.89
N ALA A 65 5.87 -3.03 6.96
CA ALA A 65 4.91 -3.62 7.87
C ALA A 65 4.33 -2.53 8.80
N VAL A 66 3.01 -2.43 8.84
CA VAL A 66 2.27 -1.53 9.72
C VAL A 66 1.08 -2.29 10.29
N ASP A 67 1.00 -2.36 11.62
CA ASP A 67 -0.21 -2.83 12.29
C ASP A 67 -1.06 -1.61 12.69
N LEU A 68 -2.19 -1.42 12.02
CA LEU A 68 -3.10 -0.30 12.31
C LEU A 68 -4.02 -0.59 13.51
N ASP A 69 -4.04 -1.84 13.98
CA ASP A 69 -4.76 -2.22 15.20
C ASP A 69 -3.86 -2.05 16.44
N ASP A 70 -2.56 -1.81 16.27
CA ASP A 70 -1.65 -1.47 17.36
C ASP A 70 -1.90 -0.03 17.81
N ASP A 71 -2.45 0.12 19.02
CA ASP A 71 -2.71 1.41 19.66
C ASP A 71 -1.43 2.05 20.25
N GLY A 72 -0.25 1.47 19.99
CA GLY A 72 1.03 1.88 20.54
C GLY A 72 1.24 1.39 21.97
N GLY A 73 0.43 0.43 22.42
CA GLY A 73 0.42 -0.10 23.78
C GLY A 73 1.57 -1.06 24.12
N SER A 74 2.39 -1.48 23.16
CA SER A 74 3.59 -2.26 23.46
C SER A 74 4.78 -1.33 23.75
N ASN A 75 5.19 -1.30 25.02
CA ASN A 75 6.41 -0.64 25.49
C ASN A 75 7.56 -0.76 24.48
N ALA A 76 8.22 0.36 24.22
CA ALA A 76 9.55 0.42 23.65
C ALA A 76 10.53 -0.40 24.52
N SER A 77 10.70 -1.68 24.18
CA SER A 77 11.81 -2.53 24.58
C SER A 77 12.39 -3.05 23.26
N SER A 78 13.58 -2.70 22.80
CA SER A 78 14.75 -2.22 23.50
C SER A 78 15.68 -1.57 22.47
N ALA A 79 16.20 -0.39 22.77
CA ALA A 79 17.53 -0.03 22.30
C ALA A 79 18.49 -1.08 22.88
N SER A 80 18.98 -2.00 22.06
CA SER A 80 20.19 -2.75 22.38
C SER A 80 21.32 -2.13 21.59
N SER A 81 22.09 -1.29 22.29
CA SER A 81 23.44 -0.92 21.91
C SER A 81 24.29 -2.17 21.61
N THR A 82 25.00 -2.17 20.49
CA THR A 82 26.43 -2.51 20.35
C THR A 82 26.91 -2.06 18.98
#